data_AF-A0A067QR24-F1
#
_entry.id   AF-A0A067QR24-F1
#
_cell.length_a   1.000
_cell.length_b   1.000
_cell.length_c   1.000
_cell.angle_alpha   90.00
_cell.angle_beta   90.00
_cell.angle_gamma   90.00
#
_symmetry.space_group_name_H-M   'P 1'
#
loop_
_entity.id
_entity.type
_entity.pdbx_description
1 polymer ?
#
loop_
_entity_poly.entity_id
_entity_poly.type
_entity_poly.pdbx_seq_one_letter_code
_entity_poly.pdbx_strand_id
1 'polypeptide(L)'
;MANIFNIECRRYNLHATTLFTPPRSIFLVHSYNEKGDYNNFQRRNEFANLFGAPSSEWAGEFMTLPADTPFATDVGIWRQPRAPLETPEASYYATQDFCSYRPVENWCEHTREPGQSAALATRHGIISLWLRDRVRVDMTIDQAVRIINFKNNIVMSLSSSGSAAALLHPNGRIYQHGSHVEILVCDVHGNNKYAEMWHKGVSFTAEHCALVYLVDAAGIRTTTHNFSDMSQDFPLSVFYYDSHHGQSHVQEANYILQASQYWITDEGTENWIINNVRISQTADGLVRIYRNSNKYKVHTSPASGTASLTTPFLYCTASLGKTAHLFVRRGERRMHYDGSNFIVRNAGHSAGLDERNQVKVY
;
A
#
# COMPACT_ATOMS: atom_id res chain seq x y z
N MET A 1 21.20 13.91 -62.03
CA MET A 1 21.57 14.65 -60.80
C MET A 1 21.89 16.08 -61.22
N ALA A 2 21.59 17.16 -60.49
CA ALA A 2 20.47 17.42 -59.57
C ALA A 2 20.41 18.97 -59.40
N ASN A 3 19.23 19.59 -59.55
CA ASN A 3 19.10 21.05 -59.42
C ASN A 3 19.05 21.48 -57.95
N ILE A 4 19.88 22.45 -57.56
CA ILE A 4 19.68 23.27 -56.36
C ILE A 4 20.00 24.73 -56.68
N PHE A 5 18.99 25.60 -56.60
CA PHE A 5 19.14 27.06 -56.45
C PHE A 5 19.16 27.39 -54.95
N ASN A 6 19.98 28.35 -54.50
CA ASN A 6 19.66 29.14 -53.28
C ASN A 6 20.56 30.37 -53.05
N ILE A 7 20.12 31.53 -53.55
CA ILE A 7 20.45 32.93 -53.16
C ILE A 7 19.12 33.69 -53.50
N GLU A 8 18.50 34.58 -52.70
CA GLU A 8 19.04 35.63 -51.81
C GLU A 8 18.04 36.16 -50.72
N CYS A 9 18.57 36.96 -49.79
CA CYS A 9 17.99 38.18 -49.21
C CYS A 9 17.04 38.14 -47.97
N ARG A 10 16.70 39.35 -47.48
CA ARG A 10 16.47 39.71 -46.05
C ARG A 10 15.30 40.69 -45.81
N ARG A 11 14.97 40.86 -44.51
CA ARG A 11 14.13 41.90 -43.84
C ARG A 11 12.61 41.58 -43.86
N TYR A 12 11.77 42.05 -42.92
CA TYR A 12 11.92 43.09 -41.88
C TYR A 12 11.40 42.65 -40.49
N ASN A 13 11.78 43.39 -39.44
CA ASN A 13 11.15 43.34 -38.11
C ASN A 13 9.86 44.19 -38.09
N LEU A 14 8.90 43.81 -37.24
CA LEU A 14 7.84 44.69 -36.74
C LEU A 14 7.52 44.34 -35.27
N HIS A 15 7.39 45.34 -34.41
CA HIS A 15 6.96 45.18 -33.02
C HIS A 15 5.43 45.25 -32.92
N ALA A 16 4.84 44.46 -32.02
CA ALA A 16 3.52 44.70 -31.45
C ALA A 16 3.55 44.30 -29.97
N THR A 17 2.99 45.16 -29.11
CA THR A 17 2.97 44.96 -27.65
C THR A 17 1.53 44.86 -27.17
N THR A 18 1.14 43.71 -26.62
CA THR A 18 -0.15 43.53 -25.92
C THR A 18 0.04 42.73 -24.64
N LEU A 19 -0.45 43.31 -23.53
CA LEU A 19 -0.48 42.66 -22.22
C LEU A 19 -1.70 41.74 -22.15
N PHE A 20 -1.50 40.46 -21.81
CA PHE A 20 -2.58 39.55 -21.45
C PHE A 20 -2.29 38.87 -20.11
N THR A 21 -2.84 39.45 -19.04
CA THR A 21 -2.99 38.77 -17.75
C THR A 21 -4.13 37.73 -17.84
N PRO A 22 -3.91 36.46 -17.47
CA PRO A 22 -5.00 35.49 -17.45
C PRO A 22 -5.98 35.82 -16.30
N PRO A 23 -7.31 35.80 -16.54
CA PRO A 23 -8.29 35.98 -15.47
C PRO A 23 -8.32 34.76 -14.54
N ARG A 24 -8.43 35.02 -13.23
CA ARG A 24 -8.71 33.96 -12.25
C ARG A 24 -10.16 33.50 -12.40
N SER A 25 -10.39 32.23 -12.72
CA SER A 25 -11.71 31.62 -12.53
C SER A 25 -11.93 31.31 -11.05
N ILE A 26 -13.17 31.47 -10.58
CA ILE A 26 -13.57 31.36 -9.17
C ILE A 26 -14.50 30.14 -9.04
N PHE A 27 -14.38 29.40 -7.95
CA PHE A 27 -15.29 28.31 -7.61
C PHE A 27 -16.73 28.81 -7.51
N LEU A 28 -17.68 28.09 -8.13
CA LEU A 28 -19.01 27.97 -7.56
C LEU A 28 -19.51 26.53 -7.66
N VAL A 29 -20.08 26.06 -6.56
CA VAL A 29 -20.72 24.74 -6.45
C VAL A 29 -22.12 24.82 -7.05
N HIS A 30 -22.56 23.78 -7.75
CA HIS A 30 -23.96 23.35 -7.78
C HIS A 30 -24.02 21.83 -7.66
N SER A 31 -24.86 21.35 -6.75
CA SER A 31 -25.01 19.93 -6.44
C SER A 31 -26.09 19.30 -7.31
N TYR A 32 -25.86 18.07 -7.77
CA TYR A 32 -26.94 17.13 -8.06
C TYR A 32 -26.67 15.82 -7.33
N ASN A 33 -27.75 15.19 -6.86
CA ASN A 33 -27.70 14.11 -5.88
C ASN A 33 -28.53 12.93 -6.42
N GLU A 34 -27.86 11.87 -6.85
CA GLU A 34 -28.52 10.66 -7.35
C GLU A 34 -27.83 9.41 -6.80
N LYS A 35 -28.61 8.38 -6.50
CA LYS A 35 -28.20 7.28 -5.61
C LYS A 35 -27.55 6.12 -6.37
N GLY A 36 -26.39 5.68 -5.87
CA GLY A 36 -25.77 4.40 -6.23
C GLY A 36 -25.09 3.79 -5.00
N ASP A 37 -25.64 2.70 -4.47
CA ASP A 37 -25.24 2.14 -3.16
C ASP A 37 -23.95 1.28 -3.23
N TYR A 38 -22.78 1.93 -3.29
CA TYR A 38 -21.48 1.29 -3.04
C TYR A 38 -20.50 2.20 -2.27
N ASN A 39 -20.75 2.43 -0.97
CA ASN A 39 -19.78 3.09 -0.08
C ASN A 39 -19.95 2.67 1.40
N ASN A 40 -19.04 1.83 1.90
CA ASN A 40 -19.05 1.36 3.31
C ASN A 40 -17.80 1.77 4.13
N PHE A 41 -16.95 2.68 3.61
CA PHE A 41 -15.68 3.07 4.23
C PHE A 41 -15.65 4.48 4.85
N GLN A 42 -16.79 5.13 5.08
CA GLN A 42 -16.84 6.50 5.67
C GLN A 42 -17.72 6.67 6.93
N ARG A 43 -18.49 5.67 7.37
CA ARG A 43 -19.46 5.86 8.46
C ARG A 43 -18.86 5.71 9.87
N ARG A 44 -17.99 6.65 10.28
CA ARG A 44 -17.45 6.69 11.65
C ARG A 44 -17.11 8.09 12.18
N ASN A 45 -18.08 9.01 12.20
CA ASN A 45 -17.93 10.32 12.87
C ASN A 45 -19.19 10.87 13.58
N GLU A 46 -20.30 10.12 13.66
CA GLU A 46 -21.59 10.65 14.15
C GLU A 46 -21.98 10.24 15.58
N PHE A 47 -21.13 9.50 16.30
CA PHE A 47 -21.42 9.01 17.66
C PHE A 47 -20.85 9.87 18.82
N ALA A 48 -20.25 11.02 18.53
CA ALA A 48 -19.55 11.85 19.53
C ALA A 48 -20.45 12.75 20.41
N ASN A 49 -21.74 12.91 20.06
CA ASN A 49 -22.61 13.95 20.63
C ASN A 49 -23.72 13.44 21.59
N LEU A 50 -23.59 12.23 22.14
CA LEU A 50 -24.67 11.58 22.93
C LEU A 50 -24.40 11.37 24.42
N PHE A 51 -23.36 11.99 24.99
CA PHE A 51 -23.11 11.97 26.44
C PHE A 51 -23.01 13.40 27.02
N GLY A 52 -24.18 13.98 27.31
CA GLY A 52 -24.29 15.08 28.27
C GLY A 52 -24.14 14.58 29.71
N ALA A 53 -23.58 15.40 30.60
CA ALA A 53 -23.39 15.03 31.99
C ALA A 53 -24.73 14.96 32.77
N PRO A 54 -24.90 14.02 33.71
CA PRO A 54 -26.08 13.97 34.57
C PRO A 54 -26.02 15.06 35.66
N SER A 55 -27.19 15.64 35.97
CA SER A 55 -27.40 16.55 37.09
C SER A 55 -27.73 15.80 38.40
N SER A 56 -27.75 16.52 39.51
CA SER A 56 -28.07 16.05 40.87
C SER A 56 -29.57 15.77 41.10
N GLU A 57 -29.88 15.32 42.33
CA GLU A 57 -31.20 14.87 42.83
C GLU A 57 -31.54 13.43 42.35
N TRP A 58 -32.07 12.51 43.16
CA TRP A 58 -33.00 12.59 44.31
C TRP A 58 -32.52 11.85 45.59
N ALA A 59 -33.29 11.91 46.68
CA ALA A 59 -33.03 11.25 47.97
C ALA A 59 -34.30 10.62 48.62
N GLY A 60 -34.09 9.67 49.55
CA GLY A 60 -35.09 8.87 50.31
C GLY A 60 -34.66 7.39 50.37
N GLU A 61 -34.40 6.76 51.53
CA GLU A 61 -35.37 6.19 52.52
C GLU A 61 -36.28 5.10 51.90
N PHE A 62 -36.36 3.84 52.37
CA PHE A 62 -35.89 3.11 53.58
C PHE A 62 -35.41 1.66 53.18
N MET A 63 -35.18 0.60 54.00
CA MET A 63 -35.55 0.23 55.38
C MET A 63 -34.45 -0.61 56.11
N THR A 64 -34.66 -1.91 56.43
CA THR A 64 -33.87 -2.71 57.42
C THR A 64 -33.71 -4.20 57.06
N LEU A 65 -32.68 -4.84 57.66
CA LEU A 65 -32.35 -6.29 57.58
C LEU A 65 -33.25 -7.17 58.50
N PRO A 66 -33.16 -8.52 58.43
CA PRO A 66 -32.17 -9.25 59.25
C PRO A 66 -31.35 -10.28 58.45
N ALA A 67 -30.47 -11.03 59.12
CA ALA A 67 -29.40 -11.84 58.52
C ALA A 67 -29.55 -13.36 58.77
N ASP A 68 -28.93 -14.19 57.92
CA ASP A 68 -28.31 -15.46 58.35
C ASP A 68 -27.33 -16.07 57.31
N THR A 69 -26.43 -16.95 57.76
CA THR A 69 -25.53 -17.84 56.97
C THR A 69 -24.36 -17.21 56.14
N PRO A 70 -23.29 -17.98 55.79
CA PRO A 70 -21.92 -17.44 55.80
C PRO A 70 -21.22 -17.20 54.43
N PHE A 71 -20.02 -16.62 54.53
CA PHE A 71 -19.07 -16.25 53.45
C PHE A 71 -18.90 -17.27 52.31
N ALA A 72 -19.11 -16.80 51.08
CA ALA A 72 -18.42 -17.26 49.88
C ALA A 72 -17.95 -16.04 49.08
N THR A 73 -16.66 -15.95 48.74
CA THR A 73 -16.09 -14.83 47.98
C THR A 73 -16.14 -15.10 46.49
N ASP A 74 -17.17 -14.62 45.80
CA ASP A 74 -17.30 -14.78 44.34
C ASP A 74 -16.80 -13.54 43.59
N VAL A 75 -15.58 -13.62 43.06
CA VAL A 75 -14.97 -12.63 42.16
C VAL A 75 -14.78 -13.30 40.79
N GLY A 76 -15.90 -13.69 40.17
CA GLY A 76 -15.95 -14.76 39.17
C GLY A 76 -16.23 -14.41 37.71
N ILE A 77 -16.24 -13.12 37.28
CA ILE A 77 -16.54 -12.75 35.88
C ILE A 77 -15.47 -11.80 35.31
N TRP A 78 -15.14 -12.01 34.02
CA TRP A 78 -14.16 -11.28 33.19
C TRP A 78 -12.67 -11.63 33.33
N ARG A 79 -12.32 -12.85 32.88
CA ARG A 79 -11.22 -13.10 31.92
C ARG A 79 -11.26 -14.55 31.41
N GLN A 80 -11.67 -14.76 30.16
CA GLN A 80 -11.28 -15.97 29.43
C GLN A 80 -9.90 -15.75 28.79
N PRO A 81 -8.94 -16.68 28.93
CA PRO A 81 -7.76 -16.70 28.09
C PRO A 81 -8.18 -16.96 26.64
N ARG A 82 -7.69 -16.16 25.68
CA ARG A 82 -7.64 -16.65 24.30
C ARG A 82 -6.58 -17.75 24.25
N ALA A 83 -6.96 -18.94 23.79
CA ALA A 83 -5.98 -19.96 23.44
C ALA A 83 -5.04 -19.41 22.36
N PRO A 84 -3.73 -19.77 22.37
CA PRO A 84 -2.85 -19.42 21.28
C PRO A 84 -3.34 -20.10 20.01
N LEU A 85 -3.67 -19.32 18.98
CA LEU A 85 -3.91 -19.85 17.65
C LEU A 85 -2.55 -20.17 17.05
N GLU A 86 -2.21 -21.46 16.96
CA GLU A 86 -1.06 -21.91 16.17
C GLU A 86 -1.24 -21.40 14.74
N THR A 87 -0.34 -20.52 14.28
CA THR A 87 -0.47 -19.84 13.00
C THR A 87 0.02 -20.74 11.86
N PRO A 88 -0.85 -21.15 10.92
CA PRO A 88 -0.38 -21.43 9.57
C PRO A 88 0.13 -20.12 8.95
N GLU A 89 1.15 -20.16 8.09
CA GLU A 89 1.58 -18.97 7.35
C GLU A 89 0.46 -18.51 6.39
N ALA A 90 -0.31 -17.51 6.82
CA ALA A 90 -1.42 -16.99 6.05
C ALA A 90 -0.91 -16.30 4.78
N SER A 91 -1.19 -16.90 3.63
CA SER A 91 -0.97 -16.28 2.32
C SER A 91 -1.76 -14.97 2.22
N TYR A 92 -1.12 -13.89 1.77
CA TYR A 92 -1.76 -12.56 1.68
C TYR A 92 -2.76 -12.43 0.52
N TYR A 93 -2.74 -13.38 -0.41
CA TYR A 93 -3.68 -13.53 -1.51
C TYR A 93 -4.68 -14.64 -1.18
N ALA A 94 -5.94 -14.48 -1.58
CA ALA A 94 -6.98 -15.48 -1.32
C ALA A 94 -6.64 -16.83 -1.98
N THR A 95 -7.14 -17.95 -1.44
CA THR A 95 -7.04 -19.25 -2.12
C THR A 95 -7.74 -19.24 -3.49
N GLN A 96 -8.61 -18.27 -3.77
CA GLN A 96 -9.15 -18.02 -5.12
C GLN A 96 -8.16 -17.37 -6.09
N ASP A 97 -7.17 -16.59 -5.64
CA ASP A 97 -6.04 -16.15 -6.48
C ASP A 97 -5.17 -17.36 -6.94
N PHE A 98 -5.35 -18.53 -6.27
CA PHE A 98 -4.71 -19.83 -6.56
C PHE A 98 -5.67 -20.88 -7.20
N CYS A 99 -6.99 -20.76 -7.00
CA CYS A 99 -8.00 -21.74 -7.43
C CYS A 99 -9.02 -21.22 -8.46
N SER A 100 -9.43 -19.94 -8.41
CA SER A 100 -10.15 -19.31 -9.53
C SER A 100 -9.22 -19.06 -10.71
N TYR A 101 -7.92 -18.96 -10.42
CA TYR A 101 -6.80 -19.12 -11.36
C TYR A 101 -5.89 -20.28 -10.93
N ARG A 102 -6.50 -21.45 -10.66
CA ARG A 102 -5.87 -22.67 -11.15
C ARG A 102 -5.72 -22.47 -12.66
N PRO A 103 -4.52 -22.60 -13.26
CA PRO A 103 -4.50 -23.31 -14.53
C PRO A 103 -5.23 -24.63 -14.24
N VAL A 104 -6.24 -25.00 -15.04
CA VAL A 104 -6.54 -26.44 -15.15
C VAL A 104 -5.18 -27.07 -15.43
N GLU A 105 -4.74 -28.07 -14.67
CA GLU A 105 -3.35 -28.54 -14.78
C GLU A 105 -2.96 -28.85 -16.26
N ASN A 106 -3.94 -29.32 -17.04
CA ASN A 106 -3.96 -29.52 -18.50
C ASN A 106 -3.63 -28.29 -19.40
N TRP A 107 -3.71 -27.03 -18.95
CA TRP A 107 -3.51 -25.82 -19.78
C TRP A 107 -2.07 -25.32 -19.84
N CYS A 108 -1.22 -25.66 -18.86
CA CYS A 108 0.19 -25.29 -18.85
C CYS A 108 1.14 -26.48 -19.03
N GLU A 109 0.69 -27.70 -18.71
CA GLU A 109 1.52 -28.91 -18.73
C GLU A 109 1.59 -29.62 -20.10
N HIS A 110 0.91 -29.09 -21.13
CA HIS A 110 0.74 -29.78 -22.43
C HIS A 110 1.19 -28.98 -23.67
N THR A 111 1.93 -27.86 -23.54
CA THR A 111 2.50 -27.18 -24.73
C THR A 111 3.73 -26.27 -24.51
N ARG A 112 4.34 -26.18 -23.31
CA ARG A 112 5.50 -25.30 -23.08
C ARG A 112 6.55 -25.89 -22.15
N GLU A 113 7.80 -25.60 -22.49
CA GLU A 113 8.97 -25.88 -21.65
C GLU A 113 8.90 -25.11 -20.30
N PRO A 114 9.34 -25.72 -19.18
CA PRO A 114 9.39 -25.05 -17.90
C PRO A 114 10.28 -23.79 -17.92
N GLY A 115 9.68 -22.61 -17.72
CA GLY A 115 10.42 -21.35 -17.55
C GLY A 115 10.03 -20.21 -18.50
N GLN A 116 9.10 -20.39 -19.44
CA GLN A 116 8.63 -19.31 -20.30
C GLN A 116 7.62 -18.39 -19.61
N SER A 117 7.90 -17.08 -19.59
CA SER A 117 6.91 -16.06 -19.19
C SER A 117 5.71 -16.01 -20.15
N ALA A 118 4.52 -15.71 -19.63
CA ALA A 118 3.28 -15.75 -20.39
C ALA A 118 2.32 -14.60 -20.01
N ALA A 119 1.98 -13.76 -20.99
CA ALA A 119 0.99 -12.69 -20.85
C ALA A 119 -0.36 -13.08 -21.44
N LEU A 120 -1.46 -12.72 -20.77
CA LEU A 120 -2.83 -12.93 -21.23
C LEU A 120 -3.77 -11.80 -20.81
N ALA A 121 -4.74 -11.46 -21.66
CA ALA A 121 -5.84 -10.59 -21.29
C ALA A 121 -6.94 -11.43 -20.64
N THR A 122 -7.32 -11.09 -19.41
CA THR A 122 -8.33 -11.82 -18.63
C THR A 122 -9.76 -11.44 -19.04
N ARG A 123 -10.72 -12.29 -18.70
CA ARG A 123 -12.18 -11.96 -18.74
C ARG A 123 -12.58 -10.77 -17.86
N HIS A 124 -11.69 -10.30 -16.99
CA HIS A 124 -11.91 -9.19 -16.05
C HIS A 124 -11.34 -7.85 -16.57
N GLY A 125 -10.99 -7.74 -17.85
CA GLY A 125 -10.53 -6.49 -18.44
C GLY A 125 -9.13 -6.04 -18.00
N ILE A 126 -8.37 -6.94 -17.37
CA ILE A 126 -6.99 -6.72 -16.92
C ILE A 126 -6.03 -7.68 -17.64
N ILE A 127 -4.78 -7.28 -17.79
CA ILE A 127 -3.70 -8.08 -18.37
C ILE A 127 -2.92 -8.75 -17.22
N SER A 128 -2.74 -10.06 -17.28
CA SER A 128 -1.92 -10.82 -16.33
C SER A 128 -0.69 -11.37 -17.04
N LEU A 129 0.49 -11.04 -16.51
CA LEU A 129 1.80 -11.54 -16.94
C LEU A 129 2.35 -12.47 -15.85
N TRP A 130 2.45 -13.76 -16.17
CA TRP A 130 3.19 -14.74 -15.38
C TRP A 130 4.66 -14.69 -15.77
N LEU A 131 5.52 -14.60 -14.76
CA LEU A 131 6.98 -14.51 -14.84
C LEU A 131 7.63 -15.71 -14.15
N ARG A 132 8.93 -15.90 -14.35
CA ARG A 132 9.70 -16.95 -13.66
C ARG A 132 9.69 -16.78 -12.14
N ASP A 133 10.11 -17.85 -11.45
CA ASP A 133 10.29 -17.89 -9.99
C ASP A 133 9.01 -17.65 -9.16
N ARG A 134 7.84 -17.91 -9.78
CA ARG A 134 6.50 -17.71 -9.21
C ARG A 134 6.21 -16.24 -8.88
N VAL A 135 6.36 -15.37 -9.87
CA VAL A 135 5.86 -13.98 -9.82
C VAL A 135 4.74 -13.80 -10.85
N ARG A 136 3.66 -13.13 -10.45
CA ARG A 136 2.61 -12.64 -11.36
C ARG A 136 2.56 -11.11 -11.28
N VAL A 137 2.36 -10.48 -12.42
CA VAL A 137 2.12 -9.03 -12.55
C VAL A 137 0.76 -8.86 -13.23
N ASP A 138 -0.20 -8.31 -12.51
CA ASP A 138 -1.50 -7.91 -13.05
C ASP A 138 -1.51 -6.41 -13.36
N MET A 139 -2.15 -6.01 -14.46
CA MET A 139 -2.21 -4.64 -14.96
C MET A 139 -3.61 -4.25 -15.44
N THR A 140 -4.08 -3.06 -15.08
CA THR A 140 -5.31 -2.46 -15.66
C THR A 140 -5.00 -1.73 -16.97
N ILE A 141 -6.04 -1.40 -17.74
CA ILE A 141 -5.89 -0.55 -18.94
C ILE A 141 -5.42 0.88 -18.60
N ASP A 142 -5.64 1.34 -17.37
CA ASP A 142 -5.13 2.63 -16.84
C ASP A 142 -3.71 2.54 -16.25
N GLN A 143 -2.97 1.47 -16.56
CA GLN A 143 -1.58 1.26 -16.11
C GLN A 143 -1.43 1.11 -14.57
N ALA A 144 -2.49 0.81 -13.82
CA ALA A 144 -2.33 0.32 -12.44
C ALA A 144 -1.66 -1.05 -12.45
N VAL A 145 -0.95 -1.39 -11.37
CA VAL A 145 -0.10 -2.59 -11.30
C VAL A 145 -0.28 -3.28 -9.95
N ARG A 146 -0.52 -4.60 -9.94
CA ARG A 146 -0.40 -5.49 -8.76
C ARG A 146 0.70 -6.52 -9.05
N ILE A 147 1.66 -6.69 -8.14
CA ILE A 147 2.68 -7.74 -8.21
C ILE A 147 2.42 -8.73 -7.09
N ILE A 148 2.41 -10.02 -7.39
CA ILE A 148 2.38 -11.11 -6.41
C ILE A 148 3.63 -11.96 -6.60
N ASN A 149 4.51 -11.98 -5.60
CA ASN A 149 5.64 -12.89 -5.51
C ASN A 149 5.23 -14.02 -4.55
N PHE A 150 4.69 -15.10 -5.13
CA PHE A 150 4.18 -16.27 -4.41
C PHE A 150 5.26 -17.04 -3.67
N LYS A 151 6.55 -16.88 -4.06
CA LYS A 151 7.65 -17.60 -3.41
C LYS A 151 7.94 -17.09 -2.00
N ASN A 152 7.76 -15.79 -1.75
CA ASN A 152 8.14 -15.13 -0.50
C ASN A 152 6.94 -14.46 0.21
N ASN A 153 5.71 -14.76 -0.21
CA ASN A 153 4.46 -14.13 0.26
C ASN A 153 4.56 -12.59 0.26
N ILE A 154 4.88 -11.99 -0.88
CA ILE A 154 4.96 -10.53 -1.06
C ILE A 154 3.91 -10.08 -2.08
N VAL A 155 3.10 -9.08 -1.72
CA VAL A 155 2.13 -8.44 -2.61
C VAL A 155 2.39 -6.93 -2.65
N MET A 156 2.41 -6.33 -3.82
CA MET A 156 2.51 -4.87 -3.98
C MET A 156 1.45 -4.36 -4.94
N SER A 157 0.94 -3.16 -4.73
CA SER A 157 0.09 -2.47 -5.70
C SER A 157 0.44 -0.99 -5.86
N LEU A 158 0.15 -0.46 -7.05
CA LEU A 158 0.29 0.95 -7.41
C LEU A 158 -0.91 1.36 -8.28
N SER A 159 -1.69 2.35 -7.84
CA SER A 159 -2.87 2.83 -8.60
C SER A 159 -2.46 3.44 -9.95
N SER A 160 -3.42 3.58 -10.87
CA SER A 160 -3.27 4.19 -12.20
C SER A 160 -2.55 5.55 -12.17
N SER A 161 -3.09 6.48 -11.38
CA SER A 161 -2.51 7.80 -11.09
C SER A 161 -1.23 7.73 -10.24
N GLY A 162 -1.03 6.64 -9.50
CA GLY A 162 0.02 6.51 -8.49
C GLY A 162 -0.17 7.48 -7.32
N SER A 163 -1.41 7.91 -7.09
CA SER A 163 -1.82 8.60 -5.85
C SER A 163 -1.82 7.63 -4.66
N ALA A 164 -2.08 6.34 -4.89
CA ALA A 164 -2.12 5.30 -3.86
C ALA A 164 -1.17 4.15 -4.19
N ALA A 165 -0.60 3.54 -3.15
CA ALA A 165 0.33 2.42 -3.26
C ALA A 165 0.29 1.52 -2.02
N ALA A 166 0.65 0.25 -2.17
CA ALA A 166 0.58 -0.77 -1.12
C ALA A 166 1.74 -1.76 -1.17
N LEU A 167 2.14 -2.26 0.01
CA LEU A 167 3.04 -3.40 0.21
C LEU A 167 2.50 -4.29 1.34
N LEU A 168 2.42 -5.59 1.08
CA LEU A 168 2.37 -6.66 2.07
C LEU A 168 3.65 -7.48 1.95
N HIS A 169 4.32 -7.69 3.08
CA HIS A 169 5.59 -8.39 3.20
C HIS A 169 5.64 -9.04 4.61
N PRO A 170 6.34 -10.16 4.83
CA PRO A 170 6.34 -10.81 6.16
C PRO A 170 6.78 -9.90 7.32
N ASN A 171 7.79 -9.05 7.12
CA ASN A 171 8.21 -8.04 8.11
C ASN A 171 7.20 -6.90 8.37
N GLY A 172 6.12 -6.76 7.58
CA GLY A 172 5.16 -5.69 7.75
C GLY A 172 4.41 -5.23 6.49
N ARG A 173 3.46 -4.33 6.71
CA ARG A 173 2.49 -3.82 5.74
C ARG A 173 2.63 -2.30 5.62
N ILE A 174 2.52 -1.77 4.41
CA ILE A 174 2.54 -0.33 4.14
C ILE A 174 1.37 0.02 3.22
N TYR A 175 0.58 1.01 3.61
CA TYR A 175 -0.42 1.64 2.77
C TYR A 175 -0.08 3.12 2.60
N GLN A 176 -0.19 3.65 1.39
CA GLN A 176 0.04 5.06 1.09
C GLN A 176 -1.14 5.60 0.27
N HIS A 177 -1.67 6.74 0.69
CA HIS A 177 -2.72 7.47 0.00
C HIS A 177 -2.40 8.97 -0.03
N GLY A 178 -2.08 9.50 -1.20
CA GLY A 178 -1.59 10.87 -1.35
C GLY A 178 -0.39 11.14 -0.44
N SER A 179 -0.50 12.12 0.45
CA SER A 179 0.54 12.45 1.43
C SER A 179 0.42 11.70 2.77
N HIS A 180 -0.46 10.72 2.88
CA HIS A 180 -0.65 9.89 4.08
C HIS A 180 0.00 8.52 3.87
N VAL A 181 0.64 7.97 4.92
CA VAL A 181 1.27 6.65 4.88
C VAL A 181 1.05 5.94 6.22
N GLU A 182 0.39 4.79 6.19
CA GLU A 182 0.19 3.89 7.33
C GLU A 182 1.14 2.70 7.23
N ILE A 183 1.70 2.29 8.37
CA ILE A 183 2.75 1.28 8.45
C ILE A 183 2.48 0.37 9.65
N LEU A 184 2.37 -0.93 9.36
CA LEU A 184 2.43 -2.00 10.35
C LEU A 184 3.79 -2.70 10.21
N VAL A 185 4.55 -2.78 11.29
CA VAL A 185 5.71 -3.65 11.44
C VAL A 185 5.24 -4.92 12.12
N CYS A 186 5.53 -6.07 11.51
CA CYS A 186 5.32 -7.36 12.13
C CYS A 186 6.56 -7.70 12.97
N ASP A 187 6.38 -7.76 14.29
CA ASP A 187 7.46 -8.07 15.23
C ASP A 187 7.60 -9.58 15.39
N VAL A 188 8.83 -10.09 15.33
CA VAL A 188 9.14 -11.51 15.56
C VAL A 188 8.76 -11.97 16.98
N HIS A 189 8.61 -11.04 17.93
CA HIS A 189 8.13 -11.28 19.29
C HIS A 189 6.60 -11.13 19.44
N GLY A 190 5.86 -10.93 18.35
CA GLY A 190 4.41 -10.79 18.33
C GLY A 190 3.85 -9.41 18.73
N ASN A 191 4.66 -8.53 19.35
CA ASN A 191 4.23 -7.18 19.72
C ASN A 191 4.37 -6.20 18.55
N ASN A 192 3.44 -6.30 17.59
CA ASN A 192 3.44 -5.55 16.34
C ASN A 192 3.52 -4.03 16.58
N LYS A 193 4.17 -3.30 15.67
CA LYS A 193 4.49 -1.87 15.86
C LYS A 193 3.88 -1.03 14.75
N TYR A 194 3.30 0.11 15.10
CA TYR A 194 2.50 0.93 14.18
C TYR A 194 3.17 2.28 14.00
N ALA A 195 3.21 2.79 12.77
CA ALA A 195 3.60 4.16 12.47
C ALA A 195 2.69 4.79 11.40
N GLU A 196 2.44 6.09 11.52
CA GLU A 196 1.69 6.86 10.52
C GLU A 196 2.40 8.17 10.18
N MET A 197 2.75 8.36 8.91
CA MET A 197 3.40 9.57 8.40
C MET A 197 2.38 10.52 7.76
N TRP A 198 1.89 11.46 8.55
CA TRP A 198 0.80 12.36 8.17
C TRP A 198 1.22 13.83 8.19
N HIS A 199 0.27 14.78 8.23
CA HIS A 199 0.59 16.21 8.22
C HIS A 199 1.25 16.65 9.54
N LYS A 200 0.79 16.15 10.69
CA LYS A 200 1.30 16.57 12.02
C LYS A 200 2.72 16.10 12.32
N GLY A 201 3.15 14.96 11.79
CA GLY A 201 4.47 14.38 12.12
C GLY A 201 4.52 12.91 11.76
N VAL A 202 5.10 12.09 12.64
CA VAL A 202 4.96 10.63 12.65
C VAL A 202 4.33 10.18 13.97
N SER A 203 3.12 9.64 13.92
CA SER A 203 2.49 8.96 15.07
C SER A 203 3.05 7.54 15.19
N PHE A 204 3.28 6.99 16.38
CA PHE A 204 3.73 5.61 16.57
C PHE A 204 3.31 4.95 17.90
N THR A 205 3.19 3.62 17.91
CA THR A 205 2.96 2.78 19.10
C THR A 205 3.35 1.31 18.85
N ALA A 206 3.15 0.42 19.82
CA ALA A 206 3.11 -1.02 19.64
C ALA A 206 1.83 -1.63 20.24
N GLU A 207 1.45 -2.82 19.80
CA GLU A 207 0.19 -3.51 20.12
C GLU A 207 -0.04 -3.71 21.63
N HIS A 208 1.04 -3.82 22.41
CA HIS A 208 0.99 -3.95 23.87
C HIS A 208 1.48 -2.69 24.60
N CYS A 209 1.50 -1.53 23.95
CA CYS A 209 1.82 -0.24 24.56
C CYS A 209 0.55 0.57 24.86
N ALA A 210 0.41 1.04 26.11
CA ALA A 210 -0.77 1.79 26.55
C ALA A 210 -0.81 3.27 26.09
N LEU A 211 0.27 3.75 25.44
CA LEU A 211 0.42 5.15 25.02
C LEU A 211 0.80 5.21 23.55
N VAL A 212 0.20 6.15 22.82
CA VAL A 212 0.60 6.50 21.46
C VAL A 212 1.44 7.77 21.50
N TYR A 213 2.49 7.81 20.69
CA TYR A 213 3.47 8.88 20.66
C TYR A 213 3.44 9.60 19.30
N LEU A 214 3.85 10.86 19.28
CA LEU A 214 3.98 11.69 18.08
C LEU A 214 5.35 12.34 18.08
N VAL A 215 6.10 12.16 16.99
CA VAL A 215 7.31 12.94 16.67
C VAL A 215 6.95 14.01 15.66
N ASP A 216 7.01 15.28 16.04
CA ASP A 216 6.76 16.43 15.15
C ASP A 216 7.94 17.42 15.13
N ALA A 217 7.68 18.70 14.86
CA ALA A 217 8.68 19.77 14.85
C ALA A 217 9.00 20.35 16.24
N ALA A 218 8.31 19.89 17.30
CA ALA A 218 8.57 20.28 18.69
C ALA A 218 9.22 19.13 19.50
N GLY A 219 9.57 18.01 18.85
CA GLY A 219 10.13 16.82 19.49
C GLY A 219 9.11 15.69 19.62
N ILE A 220 9.17 14.97 20.75
CA ILE A 220 8.24 13.87 21.09
C ILE A 220 7.20 14.31 22.12
N ARG A 221 5.95 13.87 21.95
CA ARG A 221 4.91 13.90 22.98
C ARG A 221 3.96 12.71 22.85
N THR A 222 3.14 12.46 23.87
CA THR A 222 2.01 11.53 23.79
C THR A 222 0.86 12.12 22.97
N THR A 223 -0.01 11.26 22.44
CA THR A 223 -1.18 11.63 21.63
C THR A 223 -2.27 10.56 21.70
N THR A 224 -3.48 10.88 21.24
CA THR A 224 -4.64 9.98 21.18
C THR A 224 -4.92 9.55 19.74
N HIS A 225 -3.87 9.11 19.04
CA HIS A 225 -3.93 8.78 17.61
C HIS A 225 -4.38 7.33 17.40
N ASN A 226 -5.34 7.10 16.50
CA ASN A 226 -5.86 5.79 16.16
C ASN A 226 -5.28 5.32 14.82
N PHE A 227 -4.79 4.08 14.75
CA PHE A 227 -4.30 3.46 13.52
C PHE A 227 -5.40 2.60 12.88
N SER A 228 -5.40 2.45 11.55
CA SER A 228 -6.33 1.54 10.87
C SER A 228 -5.96 0.07 11.09
N ASP A 229 -6.94 -0.82 10.98
CA ASP A 229 -6.67 -2.25 10.87
C ASP A 229 -6.13 -2.57 9.47
N MET A 230 -4.86 -2.96 9.40
CA MET A 230 -4.17 -3.36 8.17
C MET A 230 -4.23 -4.88 7.90
N SER A 231 -5.07 -5.64 8.63
CA SER A 231 -5.15 -7.11 8.55
C SER A 231 -5.57 -7.69 7.18
N GLN A 232 -6.27 -6.91 6.35
CA GLN A 232 -6.91 -7.34 5.10
C GLN A 232 -5.99 -7.22 3.85
N ASP A 233 -6.38 -7.83 2.71
CA ASP A 233 -5.73 -7.60 1.39
C ASP A 233 -6.17 -6.24 0.81
N PHE A 234 -5.61 -5.16 1.35
CA PHE A 234 -5.78 -3.82 0.81
C PHE A 234 -5.01 -3.54 -0.51
N PRO A 235 -3.91 -4.24 -0.89
CA PRO A 235 -3.34 -4.12 -2.23
C PRO A 235 -4.33 -4.35 -3.37
N LEU A 236 -5.30 -5.26 -3.25
CA LEU A 236 -6.31 -5.45 -4.28
C LEU A 236 -7.20 -4.20 -4.48
N SER A 237 -7.57 -3.54 -3.38
CA SER A 237 -8.29 -2.26 -3.41
C SER A 237 -7.48 -1.14 -4.07
N VAL A 238 -6.17 -1.09 -3.82
CA VAL A 238 -5.26 -0.11 -4.45
C VAL A 238 -5.06 -0.37 -5.96
N PHE A 239 -5.16 -1.63 -6.39
CA PHE A 239 -5.04 -1.99 -7.81
C PHE A 239 -6.25 -1.54 -8.63
N TYR A 240 -7.47 -1.67 -8.10
CA TYR A 240 -8.70 -1.19 -8.75
C TYR A 240 -9.05 0.28 -8.46
N TYR A 241 -8.33 0.94 -7.55
CA TYR A 241 -8.50 2.36 -7.28
C TYR A 241 -8.28 3.21 -8.54
N ASP A 242 -9.26 4.05 -8.87
CA ASP A 242 -9.32 4.86 -10.10
C ASP A 242 -8.91 4.10 -11.37
N SER A 243 -9.41 2.85 -11.53
CA SER A 243 -9.01 1.98 -12.65
C SER A 243 -10.19 1.21 -13.27
N HIS A 244 -10.32 1.31 -14.59
CA HIS A 244 -11.26 0.59 -15.43
C HIS A 244 -10.90 -0.91 -15.51
N HIS A 245 -11.93 -1.74 -15.38
CA HIS A 245 -11.84 -3.21 -15.38
C HIS A 245 -13.23 -3.80 -15.68
N GLY A 246 -13.36 -5.12 -15.67
CA GLY A 246 -14.59 -5.83 -16.02
C GLY A 246 -14.73 -6.17 -17.50
N GLN A 247 -15.84 -6.82 -17.86
CA GLN A 247 -15.99 -7.49 -19.17
C GLN A 247 -15.97 -6.53 -20.37
N SER A 248 -16.40 -5.28 -20.20
CA SER A 248 -16.36 -4.24 -21.25
C SER A 248 -14.94 -3.93 -21.72
N HIS A 249 -13.95 -3.99 -20.83
CA HIS A 249 -12.56 -3.60 -21.09
C HIS A 249 -11.71 -4.77 -21.62
N VAL A 250 -12.30 -5.95 -21.84
CA VAL A 250 -11.58 -7.16 -22.31
C VAL A 250 -11.04 -6.98 -23.73
N GLN A 251 -11.76 -6.30 -24.62
CA GLN A 251 -11.28 -6.04 -25.98
C GLN A 251 -10.07 -5.09 -25.98
N GLU A 252 -10.11 -4.06 -25.14
CA GLU A 252 -9.03 -3.09 -24.98
C GLU A 252 -7.79 -3.71 -24.32
N ALA A 253 -7.97 -4.54 -23.29
CA ALA A 253 -6.88 -5.33 -22.69
C ALA A 253 -6.21 -6.28 -23.70
N ASN A 254 -6.98 -6.88 -24.61
CA ASN A 254 -6.43 -7.68 -25.72
C ASN A 254 -5.67 -6.82 -26.73
N TYR A 255 -6.20 -5.66 -27.13
CA TYR A 255 -5.54 -4.73 -28.06
C TYR A 255 -4.21 -4.21 -27.50
N ILE A 256 -4.20 -3.78 -26.23
CA ILE A 256 -3.00 -3.34 -25.51
C ILE A 256 -1.95 -4.46 -25.43
N LEU A 257 -2.38 -5.71 -25.20
CA LEU A 257 -1.47 -6.86 -25.17
C LEU A 257 -0.92 -7.20 -26.57
N GLN A 258 -1.72 -7.11 -27.62
CA GLN A 258 -1.27 -7.29 -29.01
C GLN A 258 -0.27 -6.20 -29.45
N ALA A 259 -0.41 -4.98 -28.91
CA ALA A 259 0.52 -3.87 -29.12
C ALA A 259 1.76 -3.90 -28.18
N SER A 260 1.91 -4.93 -27.34
CA SER A 260 3.05 -5.04 -26.42
C SER A 260 4.35 -5.42 -27.12
N GLN A 261 5.47 -5.06 -26.51
CA GLN A 261 6.81 -5.43 -26.98
C GLN A 261 7.45 -6.40 -25.99
N TYR A 262 8.10 -7.45 -26.50
CA TYR A 262 8.82 -8.44 -25.71
C TYR A 262 10.20 -8.70 -26.32
N TRP A 263 11.23 -8.80 -25.49
CA TRP A 263 12.57 -9.24 -25.89
C TRP A 263 13.36 -9.81 -24.71
N ILE A 264 14.38 -10.59 -25.02
CA ILE A 264 15.40 -11.07 -24.07
C ILE A 264 16.72 -10.36 -24.41
N THR A 265 17.52 -10.00 -23.42
CA THR A 265 18.89 -9.50 -23.61
C THR A 265 19.92 -10.63 -23.48
N ASP A 266 21.15 -10.41 -23.96
CA ASP A 266 22.25 -11.40 -23.91
C ASP A 266 22.57 -11.87 -22.48
N GLU A 267 22.29 -11.04 -21.47
CA GLU A 267 22.40 -11.36 -20.04
C GLU A 267 21.25 -12.24 -19.49
N GLY A 268 20.34 -12.71 -20.34
CA GLY A 268 19.15 -13.46 -19.95
C GLY A 268 18.07 -12.63 -19.23
N THR A 269 18.09 -11.30 -19.37
CA THR A 269 17.05 -10.44 -18.81
C THR A 269 15.87 -10.35 -19.78
N GLU A 270 14.73 -10.91 -19.37
CA GLU A 270 13.46 -10.73 -20.08
C GLU A 270 12.93 -9.30 -19.87
N ASN A 271 12.39 -8.72 -20.92
CA ASN A 271 11.83 -7.38 -20.92
C ASN A 271 10.48 -7.36 -21.65
N TRP A 272 9.52 -6.67 -21.05
CA TRP A 272 8.22 -6.37 -21.64
C TRP A 272 7.97 -4.86 -21.59
N ILE A 273 7.33 -4.30 -22.63
CA ILE A 273 6.64 -3.02 -22.56
C ILE A 273 5.17 -3.26 -22.89
N ILE A 274 4.31 -3.00 -21.91
CA ILE A 274 2.85 -3.11 -22.02
C ILE A 274 2.29 -1.74 -21.62
N ASN A 275 1.56 -1.05 -22.50
CA ASN A 275 0.94 0.25 -22.20
C ASN A 275 1.89 1.26 -21.50
N ASN A 276 3.08 1.51 -22.06
CA ASN A 276 4.11 2.39 -21.49
C ASN A 276 4.60 2.04 -20.06
N VAL A 277 4.22 0.88 -19.51
CA VAL A 277 4.84 0.26 -18.33
C VAL A 277 5.92 -0.69 -18.83
N ARG A 278 7.16 -0.48 -18.39
CA ARG A 278 8.26 -1.42 -18.62
C ARG A 278 8.34 -2.41 -17.46
N ILE A 279 8.35 -3.70 -17.77
CA ILE A 279 8.60 -4.80 -16.84
C ILE A 279 9.89 -5.49 -17.29
N SER A 280 10.75 -5.86 -16.35
CA SER A 280 11.95 -6.66 -16.67
C SER A 280 12.29 -7.62 -15.54
N GLN A 281 12.65 -8.86 -15.87
CA GLN A 281 13.10 -9.88 -14.93
C GLN A 281 14.51 -10.33 -15.30
N THR A 282 15.48 -10.08 -14.42
CA THR A 282 16.87 -10.56 -14.60
C THR A 282 16.95 -12.08 -14.44
N ALA A 283 18.07 -12.70 -14.83
CA ALA A 283 18.28 -14.15 -14.72
C ALA A 283 18.04 -14.67 -13.29
N ASP A 284 18.44 -13.92 -12.27
CA ASP A 284 18.23 -14.18 -10.82
C ASP A 284 16.76 -14.08 -10.33
N GLY A 285 15.82 -13.81 -11.24
CA GLY A 285 14.39 -13.69 -10.97
C GLY A 285 13.95 -12.33 -10.43
N LEU A 286 14.86 -11.36 -10.21
CA LEU A 286 14.51 -10.02 -9.70
C LEU A 286 13.68 -9.23 -10.74
N VAL A 287 12.39 -9.09 -10.43
CA VAL A 287 11.42 -8.34 -11.22
C VAL A 287 11.53 -6.85 -10.88
N ARG A 288 11.57 -6.01 -11.92
CA ARG A 288 11.56 -4.55 -11.86
C ARG A 288 10.46 -4.01 -12.77
N ILE A 289 9.70 -3.04 -12.30
CA ILE A 289 8.64 -2.36 -13.03
C ILE A 289 8.83 -0.84 -12.96
N TYR A 290 8.73 -0.19 -14.11
CA TYR A 290 8.88 1.25 -14.28
C TYR A 290 7.70 1.84 -15.05
N ARG A 291 7.12 2.93 -14.52
CA ARG A 291 6.02 3.69 -15.16
C ARG A 291 6.35 5.18 -15.15
N ASN A 292 5.89 5.90 -16.19
CA ASN A 292 6.01 7.36 -16.33
C ASN A 292 7.47 7.84 -16.14
N SER A 293 8.34 7.52 -17.10
CA SER A 293 9.75 7.93 -17.13
C SER A 293 10.52 7.66 -15.83
N ASN A 294 10.34 6.47 -15.26
CA ASN A 294 10.95 6.00 -13.99
C ASN A 294 10.52 6.80 -12.73
N LYS A 295 9.48 7.64 -12.80
CA LYS A 295 8.87 8.36 -11.66
C LYS A 295 8.26 7.40 -10.63
N TYR A 296 7.72 6.29 -11.10
CA TYR A 296 7.24 5.19 -10.26
C TYR A 296 8.10 3.96 -10.50
N LYS A 297 8.50 3.29 -9.42
CA LYS A 297 9.36 2.09 -9.45
C LYS A 297 8.81 1.06 -8.48
N VAL A 298 8.68 -0.18 -8.93
CA VAL A 298 8.29 -1.33 -8.09
C VAL A 298 9.25 -2.48 -8.40
N HIS A 299 9.89 -3.07 -7.39
CA HIS A 299 10.78 -4.22 -7.59
C HIS A 299 10.53 -5.30 -6.52
N THR A 300 10.73 -6.58 -6.87
CA THR A 300 10.82 -7.68 -5.90
C THR A 300 11.73 -8.80 -6.36
N SER A 301 12.48 -9.41 -5.44
CA SER A 301 13.29 -10.59 -5.69
C SER A 301 12.68 -11.85 -5.07
N PRO A 302 12.35 -12.87 -5.87
CA PRO A 302 12.08 -14.23 -5.40
C PRO A 302 13.31 -14.92 -4.79
N ALA A 303 14.53 -14.44 -5.09
CA ALA A 303 15.77 -15.03 -4.57
C ALA A 303 16.16 -14.53 -3.16
N SER A 304 15.89 -13.25 -2.85
CA SER A 304 16.29 -12.63 -1.58
C SER A 304 15.14 -12.10 -0.71
N GLY A 305 13.88 -12.30 -1.14
CA GLY A 305 12.71 -11.81 -0.41
C GLY A 305 12.71 -10.29 -0.25
N THR A 306 13.29 -9.56 -1.20
CA THR A 306 13.26 -8.11 -1.18
C THR A 306 12.02 -7.57 -1.87
N ALA A 307 11.54 -6.42 -1.38
CA ALA A 307 10.53 -5.60 -2.02
C ALA A 307 10.98 -4.13 -1.96
N SER A 308 10.70 -3.35 -2.99
CA SER A 308 10.90 -1.90 -2.95
C SER A 308 9.90 -1.16 -3.82
N LEU A 309 9.32 -0.10 -3.29
CA LEU A 309 8.25 0.67 -3.90
C LEU A 309 8.58 2.16 -3.78
N THR A 310 8.57 2.85 -4.93
CA THR A 310 8.92 4.27 -5.05
C THR A 310 7.82 5.02 -5.81
N THR A 311 7.30 6.07 -5.19
CA THR A 311 6.38 7.07 -5.74
C THR A 311 6.88 8.47 -5.34
N PRO A 312 6.29 9.57 -5.84
CA PRO A 312 6.61 10.92 -5.37
C PRO A 312 6.35 11.16 -3.87
N PHE A 313 5.50 10.32 -3.25
CA PHE A 313 5.09 10.45 -1.85
C PHE A 313 5.73 9.42 -0.92
N LEU A 314 6.25 8.32 -1.46
CA LEU A 314 6.74 7.16 -0.73
C LEU A 314 8.05 6.64 -1.33
N TYR A 315 9.02 6.36 -0.48
CA TYR A 315 10.07 5.39 -0.77
C TYR A 315 10.09 4.37 0.36
N CYS A 316 9.90 3.08 0.06
CA CYS A 316 10.06 2.01 1.04
C CYS A 316 10.82 0.81 0.49
N THR A 317 11.48 0.09 1.40
CA THR A 317 12.15 -1.18 1.15
C THR A 317 11.82 -2.18 2.26
N ALA A 318 11.71 -3.45 1.89
CA ALA A 318 11.59 -4.58 2.79
C ALA A 318 12.50 -5.71 2.31
N SER A 319 12.91 -6.60 3.23
CA SER A 319 13.88 -7.66 2.94
C SER A 319 13.70 -8.85 3.90
N LEU A 320 13.68 -10.06 3.35
CA LEU A 320 13.90 -11.33 4.07
C LEU A 320 15.36 -11.82 3.98
N GLY A 321 16.24 -11.05 3.33
CA GLY A 321 17.65 -11.39 3.16
C GLY A 321 18.48 -11.22 4.43
N LYS A 322 19.82 -11.31 4.28
CA LYS A 322 20.81 -11.30 5.39
C LYS A 322 20.60 -10.23 6.47
N THR A 323 20.05 -9.07 6.08
CA THR A 323 19.51 -8.07 7.01
C THR A 323 18.01 -7.93 6.76
N ALA A 324 17.23 -8.58 7.63
CA ALA A 324 15.78 -8.41 7.66
C ALA A 324 15.47 -6.97 8.08
N HIS A 325 14.66 -6.26 7.30
CA HIS A 325 14.28 -4.88 7.64
C HIS A 325 12.95 -4.47 7.03
N LEU A 326 12.38 -3.39 7.56
CA LEU A 326 11.36 -2.57 6.91
C LEU A 326 11.77 -1.10 7.04
N PHE A 327 11.96 -0.42 5.91
CA PHE A 327 12.30 1.00 5.87
C PHE A 327 11.26 1.77 5.07
N VAL A 328 10.85 2.92 5.59
CA VAL A 328 9.89 3.82 4.94
C VAL A 328 10.38 5.27 5.05
N ARG A 329 10.22 6.03 3.98
CA ARG A 329 10.54 7.45 3.91
C ARG A 329 9.47 8.23 3.13
N ARG A 330 9.04 9.35 3.70
CA ARG A 330 8.26 10.40 3.03
C ARG A 330 8.91 11.76 3.28
N GLY A 331 9.65 12.25 2.30
CA GLY A 331 10.42 13.51 2.42
C GLY A 331 11.46 13.44 3.54
N GLU A 332 11.19 14.15 4.64
CA GLU A 332 12.00 14.16 5.88
C GLU A 332 11.53 13.16 6.94
N ARG A 333 10.30 12.63 6.82
CA ARG A 333 9.78 11.60 7.72
C ARG A 333 10.38 10.25 7.37
N ARG A 334 10.78 9.46 8.37
CA ARG A 334 11.34 8.10 8.19
C ARG A 334 10.83 7.15 9.28
N MET A 335 10.77 5.87 8.95
CA MET A 335 10.58 4.73 9.86
C MET A 335 11.62 3.68 9.45
N HIS A 336 12.32 3.11 10.42
CA HIS A 336 13.22 1.97 10.22
C HIS A 336 12.96 0.90 11.29
N TYR A 337 12.85 -0.35 10.85
CA TYR A 337 12.82 -1.54 11.71
C TYR A 337 13.80 -2.59 11.18
N ASP A 338 14.56 -3.22 12.08
CA ASP A 338 15.61 -4.21 11.79
C ASP A 338 15.46 -5.55 12.52
N GLY A 339 14.32 -5.78 13.17
CA GLY A 339 14.08 -6.92 14.05
C GLY A 339 14.10 -6.56 15.55
N SER A 340 15.00 -5.66 15.96
CA SER A 340 15.16 -5.21 17.35
C SER A 340 14.72 -3.76 17.56
N ASN A 341 15.27 -2.83 16.78
CA ASN A 341 15.06 -1.41 16.92
C ASN A 341 13.91 -0.96 16.03
N PHE A 342 12.94 -0.24 16.58
CA PHE A 342 11.90 0.44 15.81
C PHE A 342 12.08 1.95 15.98
N ILE A 343 12.51 2.65 14.94
CA ILE A 343 12.87 4.08 15.02
C ILE A 343 12.08 4.88 13.99
N VAL A 344 11.33 5.88 14.46
CA VAL A 344 10.70 6.92 13.64
C VAL A 344 11.46 8.24 13.74
N ARG A 345 11.40 9.03 12.67
CA ARG A 345 12.06 10.34 12.58
C ARG A 345 11.18 11.35 11.85
N ASN A 346 11.18 12.59 12.32
CA ASN A 346 10.63 13.74 11.64
C ASN A 346 11.65 14.89 11.64
N ALA A 347 12.17 15.25 10.47
CA ALA A 347 13.21 16.27 10.29
C ALA A 347 14.45 16.04 11.18
N GLY A 348 14.64 16.82 12.24
CA GLY A 348 15.71 16.67 13.22
C GLY A 348 15.45 15.59 14.26
N HIS A 349 14.20 15.46 14.72
CA HIS A 349 13.84 14.67 15.91
C HIS A 349 13.65 13.19 15.58
N SER A 350 14.23 12.31 16.40
CA SER A 350 14.13 10.86 16.25
C SER A 350 13.72 10.23 17.57
N ALA A 351 12.80 9.27 17.52
CA ALA A 351 12.37 8.50 18.68
C ALA A 351 11.92 7.11 18.23
N GLY A 352 11.79 6.17 19.17
CA GLY A 352 11.49 4.80 18.83
C GLY A 352 11.08 3.96 20.02
N LEU A 353 10.91 2.67 19.75
CA LEU A 353 10.75 1.62 20.74
C LEU A 353 12.01 0.74 20.71
N ASP A 354 12.55 0.44 21.88
CA ASP A 354 13.62 -0.54 22.05
C ASP A 354 13.08 -1.98 22.13
N GLU A 355 13.99 -2.94 22.31
CA GLU A 355 13.68 -4.38 22.44
C GLU A 355 12.75 -4.70 23.62
N ARG A 356 12.67 -3.80 24.61
CA ARG A 356 11.76 -3.89 25.78
C ARG A 356 10.44 -3.17 25.56
N ASN A 357 10.23 -2.63 24.35
CA ASN A 357 9.11 -1.76 23.97
C ASN A 357 9.01 -0.49 24.84
N GLN A 358 10.14 -0.02 25.37
CA GLN A 358 10.23 1.27 26.06
C GLN A 358 10.56 2.37 25.06
N VAL A 359 9.99 3.57 25.26
CA VAL A 359 10.25 4.70 24.37
C VAL A 359 11.64 5.26 24.61
N LYS A 360 12.39 5.40 23.51
CA LYS A 360 13.74 5.96 23.47
C LYS A 360 13.79 7.15 22.52
N VAL A 361 14.50 8.21 22.93
CA VAL A 361 14.77 9.41 22.12
C VAL A 361 16.23 9.35 21.64
N TYR A 362 16.49 9.86 20.43
CA TYR A 362 17.79 9.82 19.74
C TYR A 362 18.13 11.18 19.12
#